data_AF-A0A6F9BFR3-F1
#
_entry.id   AF-A0A6F9BFR3-F1
#
_cell.length_a   1.000
_cell.length_b   1.000
_cell.length_c   1.000
_cell.angle_alpha   90.00
_cell.angle_beta   90.00
_cell.angle_gamma   90.00
#
_symmetry.space_group_name_H-M   'P 1'
#
loop_
_entity.id
_entity.type
_entity.pdbx_description
1 polymer ?
#
loop_
_entity_poly.entity_id
_entity_poly.type
_entity_poly.pdbx_seq_one_letter_code
_entity_poly.pdbx_strand_id
1 'polypeptide(L)' 'MASIEAWFMDDSDKDQRMLHKLNPNEPVSLEELEKLGVFYWKTRRNIVNVNPGRSNLYSLRLG' A
#
# COMPACT_ATOMS: atom_id res chain seq x y z
N MET A 1 -8.42 12.99 -4.48
CA MET A 1 -7.27 12.77 -3.57
C MET A 1 -7.50 11.45 -2.85
N ALA A 2 -6.57 10.50 -2.87
CA ALA A 2 -6.77 9.23 -2.14
C ALA A 2 -6.65 9.44 -0.61
N SER A 3 -7.67 9.00 0.12
CA SER A 3 -7.72 8.82 1.57
C SER A 3 -7.50 7.35 1.91
N ILE A 4 -6.96 7.07 3.10
CA ILE A 4 -6.82 5.69 3.60
C ILE A 4 -8.19 5.22 4.12
N GLU A 5 -8.51 3.95 3.88
CA GLU A 5 -9.72 3.29 4.40
C GLU A 5 -9.32 2.09 5.26
N ALA A 6 -10.08 1.84 6.31
CA ALA A 6 -10.03 0.63 7.14
C ALA A 6 -11.45 0.21 7.49
N TRP A 7 -11.68 -1.08 7.73
CA TRP A 7 -13.00 -1.66 8.00
C TRP A 7 -12.87 -3.00 8.74
N PHE A 8 -13.97 -3.44 9.37
CA PHE A 8 -14.07 -4.79 9.91
C PHE A 8 -14.28 -5.83 8.81
N MET A 9 -13.63 -6.98 8.96
CA MET A 9 -13.68 -8.07 8.00
C MET A 9 -14.79 -9.08 8.28
N ASP A 10 -15.35 -9.69 7.23
CA ASP A 10 -16.17 -10.90 7.34
C ASP A 10 -15.33 -12.13 7.74
N ASP A 11 -16.00 -13.22 8.10
CA ASP A 11 -15.38 -14.49 8.53
C ASP A 11 -15.22 -15.51 7.39
N SER A 12 -15.28 -15.05 6.13
CA SER A 12 -15.34 -15.93 4.97
C SER A 12 -13.95 -16.43 4.55
N ASP A 13 -13.80 -17.75 4.42
CA ASP A 13 -12.59 -18.42 3.89
C ASP A 13 -12.41 -18.32 2.35
N LYS A 14 -12.98 -17.27 1.73
CA LYS A 14 -12.85 -17.01 0.29
C LYS A 14 -11.47 -16.44 -0.03
N ASP A 15 -11.22 -16.15 -1.31
CA ASP A 15 -9.99 -15.51 -1.77
C ASP A 15 -9.65 -14.25 -0.96
N GLN A 16 -8.55 -14.33 -0.21
CA GLN A 16 -8.06 -13.30 0.72
C GLN A 16 -7.71 -11.96 0.04
N ARG A 17 -7.65 -11.93 -1.30
CA ARG A 17 -7.46 -10.68 -2.06
C ARG A 17 -8.75 -9.89 -2.24
N MET A 18 -9.90 -10.48 -1.93
CA MET A 18 -11.16 -9.75 -1.92
C MET A 18 -11.19 -8.73 -0.79
N LEU A 19 -12.17 -7.82 -0.83
CA LEU A 19 -12.26 -6.74 0.15
C LEU A 19 -12.66 -7.24 1.56
N HIS A 20 -13.43 -8.34 1.63
CA HIS A 20 -13.94 -8.90 2.88
C HIS A 20 -14.65 -7.87 3.78
N LYS A 21 -15.33 -6.87 3.22
CA LYS A 21 -16.12 -5.90 4.00
C LYS A 21 -17.37 -6.60 4.55
N LEU A 22 -17.72 -6.32 5.81
CA LEU A 22 -19.04 -6.67 6.35
C LEU A 22 -20.16 -6.07 5.49
N ASN A 23 -21.35 -6.69 5.53
CA ASN A 23 -22.56 -6.16 4.91
C ASN A 23 -23.71 -6.16 5.94
N PRO A 24 -24.07 -4.99 6.53
CA PRO A 24 -23.60 -3.65 6.17
C PRO A 24 -22.13 -3.37 6.54
N ASN A 25 -21.50 -2.43 5.82
CA ASN A 25 -20.09 -2.08 6.04
C ASN A 25 -19.88 -1.31 7.34
N GLU A 26 -18.84 -1.69 8.08
CA GLU A 26 -18.40 -1.03 9.32
C GLU A 26 -17.00 -0.45 9.13
N PRO A 27 -16.87 0.86 8.81
CA PRO A 27 -15.58 1.50 8.64
C PRO A 27 -14.88 1.74 9.99
N VAL A 28 -13.55 1.67 9.99
CA VAL A 28 -12.70 1.99 11.14
C VAL A 28 -12.01 3.33 10.89
N SER A 29 -12.15 4.25 11.83
CA SER A 29 -11.53 5.57 11.78
C SER A 29 -10.04 5.53 12.15
N LEU A 30 -9.29 6.57 11.79
CA LEU A 30 -7.89 6.71 12.22
C LEU A 30 -7.75 6.85 13.75
N GLU A 31 -8.74 7.43 14.43
CA GLU A 31 -8.75 7.57 15.89
C GLU A 31 -8.88 6.21 16.58
N GLU A 32 -9.71 5.30 16.05
CA GLU A 32 -9.81 3.93 16.55
C GLU A 32 -8.52 3.15 16.33
N LEU A 33 -7.86 3.34 15.18
CA LEU A 33 -6.55 2.75 14.92
C LEU A 33 -5.46 3.29 15.87
N GLU A 34 -5.50 4.58 16.20
CA GLU A 34 -4.56 5.19 17.15
C GLU A 34 -4.71 4.59 18.56
N LYS A 35 -5.94 4.31 19.00
CA LYS A 35 -6.22 3.61 20.27
C LYS A 35 -5.61 2.20 20.31
N LEU A 36 -5.38 1.58 19.16
CA LEU A 36 -4.69 0.29 19.01
C LEU A 36 -3.17 0.42 18.82
N GLY A 37 -2.63 1.65 18.82
CA GLY A 37 -1.21 1.92 18.59
C GLY A 37 -0.79 1.96 17.12
N VAL A 38 -1.75 2.05 16.19
CA VAL A 38 -1.50 2.16 14.75
C VAL A 38 -1.54 3.62 14.33
N PHE A 39 -0.46 4.10 13.72
CA PHE A 39 -0.31 5.49 13.29
C PHE A 39 -0.16 5.60 11.77
N TYR A 40 -0.73 6.66 11.21
CA TYR A 40 -0.76 6.90 9.76
C TYR A 40 -0.05 8.21 9.37
N TRP A 41 0.77 8.15 8.32
CA TRP A 41 1.38 9.32 7.70
C TRP A 41 1.21 9.28 6.18
N LYS A 42 0.78 10.40 5.60
CA LYS A 42 0.73 10.58 4.15
C LYS A 42 2.06 11.13 3.64
N THR A 43 2.87 10.27 3.03
CA THR A 43 4.12 10.67 2.38
C THR A 43 3.99 10.76 0.87
N ARG A 44 4.76 11.64 0.23
CA ARG A 44 4.89 11.68 -1.24
C ARG A 44 5.85 10.57 -1.65
N ARG A 45 5.36 9.53 -2.32
CA ARG A 45 6.24 8.54 -2.95
C ARG A 45 6.80 9.15 -4.24
N ASN A 46 8.10 9.45 -4.26
CA ASN A 46 8.76 9.82 -5.51
C ASN A 46 8.99 8.54 -6.32
N ILE A 47 8.45 8.46 -7.52
CA ILE A 47 8.65 7.33 -8.42
C ILE A 47 9.80 7.72 -9.34
N VAL A 48 10.96 7.06 -9.17
CA VAL A 48 12.05 7.18 -10.12
C VAL A 48 11.72 6.30 -11.31
N ASN A 49 11.44 6.91 -12.46
CA ASN A 49 11.34 6.17 -13.72
C ASN A 49 12.75 5.71 -14.11
N VAL A 50 13.08 4.46 -13.81
CA VAL A 50 14.26 3.81 -14.39
C VAL A 50 13.93 3.55 -15.85
N ASN A 51 14.50 4.35 -16.76
CA ASN A 51 14.43 4.07 -18.19
C ASN A 51 15.11 2.72 -18.44
N PRO A 52 14.40 1.66 -18.88
CA PRO A 52 14.98 0.34 -19.12
C PRO A 52 15.95 0.31 -20.33
N GLY A 53 16.13 1.45 -21.03
CA GLY A 53 17.01 1.58 -22.20
C GLY A 53 18.46 1.97 -21.91
N ARG A 54 18.89 2.19 -20.65
CA ARG A 54 20.31 2.40 -20.33
C ARG A 54 21.01 1.10 -19.97
N SER A 55 21.03 0.19 -20.94
CA SER A 55 22.04 -0.86 -21.04
C SER A 55 23.17 -0.36 -21.94
N ASN A 56 24.10 0.45 -21.41
CA ASN A 56 25.53 0.37 -21.76
C ASN A 56 26.38 1.42 -21.05
N LEU A 57 27.68 1.11 -20.94
CA LEU A 57 28.81 1.93 -20.46
C LEU A 57 29.26 1.72 -19.00
N TYR A 58 29.35 0.45 -18.59
CA TYR A 58 30.42 0.02 -17.65
C TYR A 58 31.10 -1.25 -18.17
N SER A 59 31.53 -1.24 -19.44
CA SER A 59 32.48 -2.22 -19.96
C SER A 59 33.42 -1.49 -20.92
N LEU A 60 34.53 -0.98 -20.38
CA LEU A 60 35.82 -0.71 -21.06
C LEU A 60 36.62 0.26 -20.17
N ARG A 61 37.14 -0.27 -19.05
CA ARG A 61 38.39 0.22 -18.45
C ARG A 61 39.06 -0.86 -17.61
N LEU A 62 39.39 -1.98 -18.24
CA LEU A 62 40.47 -2.88 -17.79
C LEU A 62 41.02 -3.55 -19.06
N GLY A 63 42.30 -3.29 -19.36
CA GLY A 63 43.01 -3.75 -20.54
C GLY A 63 43.79 -2.62 -21.18
#